data_AF-A0A4R2QSJ0-F1
#
_entry.id   AF-A0A4R2QSJ0-F1
#
_cell.length_a   1.000
_cell.length_b   1.000
_cell.length_c   1.000
_cell.angle_alpha   90.00
_cell.angle_beta   90.00
_cell.angle_gamma   90.00
#
_symmetry.space_group_name_H-M   'P 1'
#
loop_
_entity.id
_entity.type
_entity.pdbx_description
1 polymer ?
#
loop_
_entity_poly.entity_id
_entity_poly.type
_entity_poly.pdbx_seq_one_letter_code
_entity_poly.pdbx_strand_id
1 'polypeptide(L)'
;MSEVAVDKTIDCKGLSCPMPIVRTKKAIDALTPGEVLEVVATDAGSVADIKSWADRTGHQYIGTATEDGLYKHYIRKSKLEETQPETQHQHRVSNADLQAKLSDHPVILDVREPAEYSFGHIPGAKLVPFGQLEAKLDELEPLREQEIYVICRSGSRSDLACQWLTEKGFPNVKNVLPGMSGWTGPVQTR
;
A
#
# COMPACT_ATOMS: atom_id res chain seq x y z
N MET A 1 2.22 -24.90 -26.18
CA MET A 1 1.83 -23.83 -25.24
C MET A 1 2.14 -24.38 -23.87
N SER A 2 3.09 -23.80 -23.16
CA SER A 2 3.50 -24.31 -21.85
C SER A 2 2.37 -24.04 -20.86
N GLU A 3 1.66 -25.08 -20.41
CA GLU A 3 0.69 -24.98 -19.32
C GLU A 3 1.42 -24.48 -18.07
N VAL A 4 1.24 -23.21 -17.76
CA VAL A 4 1.61 -22.68 -16.45
C VAL A 4 0.49 -23.13 -15.51
N ALA A 5 0.79 -24.04 -14.59
CA ALA A 5 -0.15 -24.40 -13.53
C ALA A 5 -0.36 -23.17 -12.64
N VAL A 6 -1.60 -22.66 -12.61
CA VAL A 6 -1.98 -21.48 -11.83
C VAL A 6 -2.56 -21.95 -10.50
N ASP A 7 -2.00 -21.47 -9.40
CA ASP A 7 -2.48 -21.80 -8.05
C ASP A 7 -3.55 -20.81 -7.57
N LYS A 8 -3.50 -19.56 -8.06
CA LYS A 8 -4.46 -18.52 -7.69
C LYS A 8 -4.66 -17.51 -8.81
N THR A 9 -5.90 -17.08 -9.01
CA THR A 9 -6.23 -16.00 -9.95
C THR A 9 -6.82 -14.80 -9.22
N ILE A 10 -6.41 -13.59 -9.60
CA ILE A 10 -7.05 -12.34 -9.21
C ILE A 10 -7.56 -11.56 -10.40
N ASP A 11 -8.78 -11.08 -10.28
CA ASP A 11 -9.43 -10.22 -11.27
C ASP A 11 -9.17 -8.75 -10.93
N CYS A 12 -8.35 -8.08 -11.73
CA CYS A 12 -8.01 -6.66 -11.64
C CYS A 12 -8.58 -5.84 -12.81
N LYS A 13 -9.62 -6.33 -13.50
CA LYS A 13 -10.24 -5.62 -14.63
C LYS A 13 -10.85 -4.28 -14.17
N GLY A 14 -10.74 -3.27 -15.02
CA GLY A 14 -11.31 -1.93 -14.77
C GLY A 14 -10.62 -1.09 -13.69
N LEU A 15 -9.50 -1.57 -13.13
CA LEU A 15 -8.74 -0.83 -12.12
C LEU A 15 -7.59 -0.08 -12.79
N SER A 16 -7.50 1.23 -12.56
CA SER A 16 -6.36 2.05 -12.94
C SER A 16 -5.23 1.95 -11.90
N CYS A 17 -3.99 2.21 -12.31
CA CYS A 17 -2.85 2.24 -11.39
C CYS A 17 -3.13 3.18 -10.20
N PRO A 18 -2.84 2.75 -8.95
CA PRO A 18 -1.96 1.63 -8.58
C PRO A 18 -2.68 0.38 -8.06
N MET A 19 -4.01 0.30 -8.22
CA MET A 19 -4.82 -0.77 -7.62
C MET A 19 -4.43 -2.20 -8.07
N PRO A 20 -4.06 -2.45 -9.34
CA PRO A 20 -3.56 -3.77 -9.76
C PRO A 20 -2.31 -4.22 -9.00
N ILE A 21 -1.37 -3.31 -8.70
CA ILE A 21 -0.14 -3.64 -7.95
C ILE A 21 -0.47 -4.00 -6.50
N VAL A 22 -1.32 -3.21 -5.84
CA VAL A 22 -1.71 -3.43 -4.44
C VAL A 22 -2.40 -4.79 -4.28
N ARG A 23 -3.30 -5.14 -5.21
CA ARG A 23 -3.99 -6.44 -5.19
C ARG A 23 -3.05 -7.60 -5.50
N THR A 24 -2.13 -7.41 -6.45
CA THR A 24 -1.10 -8.39 -6.79
C THR A 24 -0.22 -8.70 -5.60
N LYS A 25 0.29 -7.67 -4.90
CA LYS A 25 1.09 -7.82 -3.68
C LYS A 25 0.33 -8.61 -2.61
N LYS A 26 -0.88 -8.18 -2.26
CA LYS A 26 -1.70 -8.85 -1.24
C LYS A 26 -1.97 -10.32 -1.59
N ALA A 27 -2.13 -10.63 -2.87
CA ALA A 27 -2.37 -11.99 -3.33
C ALA A 27 -1.10 -12.86 -3.27
N ILE A 28 0.05 -12.33 -3.69
CA ILE A 28 1.36 -12.98 -3.58
C ILE A 28 1.74 -13.23 -2.12
N ASP A 29 1.50 -12.29 -1.20
CA ASP A 29 1.82 -12.44 0.22
C ASP A 29 1.13 -13.67 0.83
N ALA A 30 -0.06 -14.00 0.33
CA ALA A 30 -0.85 -15.15 0.76
C ALA A 30 -0.47 -16.50 0.10
N LEU A 31 0.45 -16.52 -0.87
CA LEU A 31 0.90 -17.75 -1.54
C LEU A 31 2.09 -18.41 -0.84
N THR A 32 2.33 -19.68 -1.16
CA THR A 32 3.53 -20.43 -0.80
C THR A 32 4.64 -20.18 -1.83
N PRO A 33 5.93 -20.09 -1.46
CA PRO A 33 7.00 -20.01 -2.44
C PRO A 33 6.95 -21.16 -3.45
N GLY A 34 7.01 -20.84 -4.74
CA GLY A 34 6.84 -21.77 -5.86
C GLY A 34 5.47 -21.71 -6.53
N GLU A 35 4.43 -21.24 -5.82
CA GLU A 35 3.08 -21.08 -6.37
C GLU A 35 2.98 -19.90 -7.34
N VAL A 36 2.08 -20.02 -8.31
CA VAL A 36 1.85 -19.06 -9.38
C VAL A 36 0.54 -18.31 -9.20
N LEU A 37 0.64 -16.99 -9.18
CA LEU A 37 -0.47 -16.05 -9.25
C LEU A 37 -0.72 -15.64 -10.71
N GLU A 38 -1.97 -15.79 -11.15
CA GLU A 38 -2.51 -15.18 -12.36
C GLU A 38 -3.19 -13.85 -12.02
N VAL A 39 -2.82 -12.78 -12.72
CA VAL A 39 -3.43 -11.45 -12.60
C VAL A 39 -4.10 -11.09 -13.91
N VAL A 40 -5.43 -10.93 -13.90
CA VAL A 40 -6.22 -10.56 -15.09
C VAL A 40 -6.47 -9.06 -15.10
N ALA A 41 -6.00 -8.36 -16.12
CA ALA A 41 -6.15 -6.91 -16.28
C ALA A 41 -6.66 -6.55 -17.69
N THR A 42 -7.33 -5.40 -17.81
CA THR A 42 -7.81 -4.84 -19.09
C THR A 42 -6.96 -3.68 -19.61
N ASP A 43 -6.04 -3.19 -18.79
CA ASP A 43 -5.26 -2.00 -19.07
C ASP A 43 -3.80 -2.37 -19.41
N ALA A 44 -3.31 -1.92 -20.56
CA ALA A 44 -1.96 -2.16 -21.04
C ALA A 44 -0.89 -1.40 -20.23
N GLY A 45 -1.25 -0.29 -19.56
CA GLY A 45 -0.33 0.42 -18.65
C GLY A 45 0.03 -0.42 -17.43
N SER A 46 -0.96 -1.06 -16.84
CA SER A 46 -0.83 -2.00 -15.72
C SER A 46 0.09 -3.20 -16.02
N VAL A 47 0.23 -3.57 -17.31
CA VAL A 47 1.12 -4.66 -17.77
C VAL A 47 2.59 -4.38 -17.45
N ALA A 48 3.03 -3.14 -17.67
CA ALA A 48 4.41 -2.74 -17.42
C ALA A 48 4.71 -2.72 -15.92
N ASP A 49 3.77 -2.20 -15.13
CA ASP A 49 3.94 -2.02 -13.69
C ASP A 49 4.01 -3.33 -12.91
N ILE A 50 3.24 -4.36 -13.30
CA ILE A 50 3.25 -5.67 -12.64
C ILE A 50 4.59 -6.39 -12.86
N LYS A 51 5.12 -6.35 -14.08
CA LYS A 51 6.42 -6.94 -14.40
C LYS A 51 7.52 -6.23 -13.60
N SER A 52 7.55 -4.91 -13.65
CA SER A 52 8.53 -4.11 -12.91
C SER A 52 8.43 -4.31 -11.40
N TRP A 53 7.22 -4.50 -10.86
CA TRP A 53 7.03 -4.85 -9.46
C TRP A 53 7.59 -6.23 -9.11
N ALA A 54 7.30 -7.26 -9.92
CA ALA A 54 7.82 -8.62 -9.70
C ALA A 54 9.35 -8.64 -9.72
N ASP A 55 9.96 -8.02 -10.74
CA ASP A 55 11.42 -7.90 -10.87
C ASP A 55 12.04 -7.18 -9.66
N ARG A 56 11.44 -6.06 -9.22
CA ARG A 56 11.91 -5.28 -8.06
C ARG A 56 11.77 -6.01 -6.73
N THR A 57 10.70 -6.79 -6.56
CA THR A 57 10.45 -7.57 -5.33
C THR A 57 11.18 -8.91 -5.33
N GLY A 58 11.83 -9.28 -6.44
CA GLY A 58 12.52 -10.56 -6.60
C GLY A 58 11.58 -11.75 -6.84
N HIS A 59 10.30 -11.49 -7.13
CA HIS A 59 9.36 -12.52 -7.59
C HIS A 59 9.61 -12.88 -9.05
N GLN A 60 9.40 -14.14 -9.41
CA GLN A 60 9.66 -14.59 -10.78
C GLN A 60 8.48 -14.27 -11.68
N TYR A 61 8.66 -13.28 -12.56
CA TYR A 61 7.71 -13.01 -13.63
C TYR A 61 7.80 -14.08 -14.73
N ILE A 62 6.75 -14.89 -14.90
CA ILE A 62 6.73 -15.98 -15.88
C ILE A 62 6.36 -15.46 -17.28
N GLY A 63 5.40 -14.54 -17.38
CA GLY A 63 5.01 -13.98 -18.67
C GLY A 63 3.62 -13.34 -18.69
N THR A 64 3.22 -12.88 -19.88
CA THR A 64 1.86 -12.40 -20.17
C THR A 64 1.25 -13.23 -21.29
N ALA A 65 0.00 -13.62 -21.13
CA ALA A 65 -0.85 -14.07 -22.23
C ALA A 65 -1.91 -13.00 -22.52
N THR A 66 -2.18 -12.76 -23.81
CA THR A 66 -3.28 -11.90 -24.24
C THR A 66 -4.38 -12.77 -24.82
N GLU A 67 -5.57 -12.69 -24.26
CA GLU A 67 -6.74 -13.48 -24.67
C GLU A 67 -7.98 -12.61 -24.63
N ASP A 68 -8.70 -12.48 -25.74
CA ASP A 68 -9.93 -11.67 -25.87
C ASP A 68 -9.81 -10.21 -25.39
N GLY A 69 -8.65 -9.58 -25.59
CA GLY A 69 -8.39 -8.21 -25.14
C GLY A 69 -8.10 -8.08 -23.64
N LEU A 70 -7.97 -9.20 -22.93
CA LEU A 70 -7.52 -9.28 -21.54
C LEU A 70 -6.04 -9.65 -21.48
N TYR A 71 -5.32 -9.02 -20.56
CA TYR A 71 -3.94 -9.34 -20.22
C TYR A 71 -3.92 -10.24 -18.98
N LYS A 72 -3.37 -11.44 -19.11
CA LYS A 72 -3.18 -12.39 -18.02
C LYS A 72 -1.70 -12.49 -17.68
N HIS A 73 -1.29 -12.01 -16.51
CA HIS A 73 0.09 -12.06 -16.04
C HIS A 73 0.29 -13.21 -15.07
N TYR A 74 1.42 -13.91 -15.21
CA TYR A 74 1.76 -15.03 -14.36
C TYR A 74 3.01 -14.68 -13.54
N ILE A 75 2.88 -14.70 -12.22
CA ILE A 75 3.95 -14.35 -11.28
C ILE A 75 4.11 -15.52 -10.32
N ARG A 76 5.31 -16.09 -10.24
CA ARG A 76 5.64 -17.10 -9.25
C ARG A 76 6.24 -16.45 -8.01
N LYS A 77 5.74 -16.83 -6.85
CA LYS A 77 6.30 -16.39 -5.56
C LYS A 77 7.69 -16.99 -5.36
N SER A 78 8.71 -16.15 -5.27
CA SER A 78 10.07 -16.56 -4.87
C SER A 78 10.17 -16.78 -3.36
N LYS A 79 11.23 -17.46 -2.91
CA LYS A 79 11.51 -17.62 -1.48
C LYS A 79 11.86 -16.26 -0.86
N LEU A 80 11.49 -16.07 0.40
CA LEU A 80 11.75 -14.84 1.18
C LEU A 80 13.24 -14.43 1.22
N GLU A 81 14.15 -15.38 1.02
CA GLU A 81 15.60 -15.14 0.98
C GLU A 81 16.09 -14.59 -0.37
N GLU A 82 15.29 -14.73 -1.43
CA GLU A 82 15.61 -14.30 -2.80
C GLU A 82 14.87 -13.01 -3.20
N THR A 83 13.95 -12.54 -2.36
CA THR A 83 13.21 -11.30 -2.57
C THR A 83 14.01 -10.10 -2.08
N GLN A 84 14.26 -9.11 -2.95
CA GLN A 84 14.88 -7.85 -2.52
C GLN A 84 13.94 -7.14 -1.53
N PRO A 85 14.46 -6.54 -0.44
CA PRO A 85 13.62 -5.84 0.52
C PRO A 85 12.87 -4.71 -0.20
N GLU A 86 11.55 -4.78 -0.13
CA GLU A 86 10.67 -3.76 -0.70
C GLU A 86 11.14 -2.37 -0.24
N THR A 87 11.32 -1.45 -1.19
CA THR A 87 11.80 -0.10 -0.92
C THR A 87 10.86 0.57 0.07
N GLN A 88 11.29 0.61 1.33
CA GLN A 88 10.60 1.29 2.41
C GLN A 88 10.49 2.77 2.08
N HIS A 89 9.37 3.41 2.41
CA HIS A 89 9.25 4.85 2.25
C HIS A 89 10.41 5.55 2.97
N GLN A 90 11.17 6.40 2.26
CA GLN A 90 12.40 7.02 2.80
C GLN A 90 12.12 7.83 4.07
N HIS A 91 10.97 8.50 4.14
CA HIS A 91 10.58 9.30 5.28
C HIS A 91 9.73 8.49 6.27
N ARG A 92 10.39 7.99 7.32
CA ARG A 92 9.79 7.29 8.45
C ARG A 92 10.00 8.09 9.73
N VAL A 93 9.06 7.97 10.65
CA VAL A 93 9.13 8.62 11.95
C VAL A 93 8.73 7.63 13.04
N SER A 94 9.34 7.75 14.22
CA SER A 94 8.97 6.94 15.36
C SER A 94 7.73 7.52 16.06
N ASN A 95 7.03 6.68 16.82
CA ASN A 95 5.93 7.15 17.67
C ASN A 95 6.39 8.21 18.69
N ALA A 96 7.62 8.12 19.20
CA ALA A 96 8.17 9.09 20.15
C ALA A 96 8.37 10.47 19.52
N ASP A 97 8.88 10.52 18.28
CA ASP A 97 9.06 11.77 17.54
C ASP A 97 7.72 12.42 17.19
N LEU A 98 6.72 11.60 16.79
CA LEU A 98 5.37 12.11 16.56
C LEU A 98 4.76 12.65 17.87
N GLN A 99 4.97 11.96 18.99
CA GLN A 99 4.48 12.38 20.29
C GLN A 99 5.08 13.72 20.72
N ALA A 100 6.38 13.93 20.52
CA ALA A 100 7.05 15.19 20.83
C ALA A 100 6.45 16.37 20.04
N LYS A 101 6.03 16.10 18.81
CA LYS A 101 5.42 17.09 17.91
C LYS A 101 3.94 17.32 18.13
N LEU A 102 3.24 16.53 18.96
CA LEU A 102 1.79 16.73 19.19
C LEU A 102 1.45 18.13 19.69
N SER A 103 2.37 18.76 20.42
CA SER A 103 2.26 20.14 20.92
C SER A 103 2.11 21.17 19.78
N ASP A 104 2.67 20.88 18.61
CA ASP A 104 2.66 21.75 17.43
C ASP A 104 1.45 21.49 16.52
N HIS A 105 0.48 20.67 16.97
CA HIS A 105 -0.71 20.28 16.21
C HIS A 105 -0.39 19.77 14.78
N PRO A 106 0.41 18.70 14.66
CA PRO A 106 0.83 18.18 13.37
C PRO A 106 -0.36 17.57 12.62
N VAL A 107 -0.29 17.57 11.29
CA VAL A 107 -1.31 16.92 10.46
C VAL A 107 -1.11 15.41 10.54
N ILE A 108 -2.02 14.70 11.20
CA ILE A 108 -1.99 13.24 11.32
C ILE A 108 -3.12 12.64 10.50
N LEU A 109 -2.79 11.70 9.62
CA LEU A 109 -3.71 10.96 8.78
C LEU A 109 -3.80 9.50 9.26
N ASP A 110 -4.95 9.12 9.80
CA ASP A 110 -5.21 7.73 10.18
C ASP A 110 -5.88 6.99 9.02
N VAL A 111 -5.17 6.02 8.44
CA VAL A 111 -5.62 5.24 7.29
C VAL A 111 -6.25 3.89 7.66
N ARG A 112 -6.58 3.70 8.94
CA ARG A 112 -7.31 2.53 9.44
C ARG A 112 -8.80 2.60 9.09
N GLU A 113 -9.50 1.50 9.38
CA GLU A 113 -10.95 1.46 9.27
C GLU A 113 -11.63 2.29 10.38
N PRO A 114 -12.83 2.86 10.14
CA PRO A 114 -13.55 3.67 11.13
C PRO A 114 -13.77 2.97 12.47
N ALA A 115 -13.97 1.65 12.46
CA ALA A 115 -14.09 0.85 13.67
C ALA A 115 -12.80 0.92 14.51
N GLU A 116 -11.63 0.69 13.91
CA GLU A 116 -10.33 0.76 14.60
C GLU A 116 -10.06 2.15 15.16
N TYR A 117 -10.45 3.21 14.44
CA TYR A 117 -10.30 4.59 14.86
C TYR A 117 -11.17 4.92 16.08
N SER A 118 -12.42 4.44 16.10
CA SER A 118 -13.39 4.72 17.17
C SER A 118 -12.95 4.10 18.51
N PHE A 119 -12.33 2.92 18.47
CA PHE A 119 -11.76 2.25 19.66
C PHE A 119 -10.53 2.97 20.25
N GLY A 120 -9.92 3.89 19.52
CA GLY A 120 -8.76 4.63 19.98
C GLY A 120 -7.91 5.15 18.83
N HIS A 121 -7.69 6.45 18.79
CA HIS A 121 -6.85 7.14 17.81
C HIS A 121 -6.04 8.26 18.46
N ILE A 122 -5.02 8.74 17.77
CA ILE A 122 -4.21 9.87 18.23
C ILE A 122 -5.09 11.13 18.22
N PRO A 123 -5.13 11.94 19.31
CA PRO A 123 -5.88 13.18 19.34
C PRO A 123 -5.51 14.10 18.17
N GLY A 124 -6.52 14.63 17.47
CA GLY A 124 -6.32 15.48 16.29
C GLY A 124 -6.07 14.72 14.98
N ALA A 125 -5.99 13.39 14.99
CA ALA A 125 -5.84 12.62 13.75
C ALA A 125 -7.09 12.68 12.87
N LYS A 126 -6.92 12.98 11.59
CA LYS A 126 -7.96 12.95 10.55
C LYS A 126 -8.10 11.52 10.02
N LEU A 127 -9.29 10.93 10.16
CA LEU A 127 -9.60 9.61 9.62
C LEU A 127 -9.83 9.66 8.10
N VAL A 128 -8.97 8.99 7.34
CA VAL A 128 -9.12 8.76 5.90
C VAL A 128 -8.73 7.32 5.60
N PRO A 129 -9.68 6.37 5.63
CA PRO A 129 -9.39 4.96 5.39
C PRO A 129 -8.65 4.78 4.06
N PHE A 130 -7.73 3.82 3.99
CA PHE A 130 -6.91 3.60 2.80
C PHE A 130 -7.73 3.47 1.50
N GLY A 131 -8.84 2.73 1.53
CA GLY A 131 -9.73 2.58 0.38
C GLY A 131 -10.52 3.82 -0.02
N GLN A 132 -10.49 4.89 0.79
CA GLN A 132 -11.14 6.18 0.54
C GLN A 132 -10.15 7.30 0.23
N LEU A 133 -8.83 7.02 0.22
CA LEU A 133 -7.81 8.04 -0.07
C LEU A 133 -8.04 8.73 -1.42
N GLU A 134 -8.42 7.96 -2.44
CA GLU A 134 -8.73 8.49 -3.77
C GLU A 134 -9.96 9.40 -3.75
N ALA A 135 -11.05 8.95 -3.14
CA ALA A 135 -12.29 9.71 -3.06
C ALA A 135 -12.18 10.98 -2.19
N LYS A 136 -11.21 11.01 -1.26
CA LYS A 136 -10.96 12.14 -0.35
C LYS A 136 -9.76 12.98 -0.72
N LEU A 137 -9.20 12.79 -1.92
CA LEU A 137 -8.02 13.53 -2.37
C LEU A 137 -8.25 15.04 -2.31
N ASP A 138 -9.42 15.51 -2.75
CA ASP A 138 -9.81 16.93 -2.73
C ASP A 138 -9.79 17.54 -1.31
N GLU A 139 -10.10 16.73 -0.29
CA GLU A 139 -10.03 17.17 1.11
C GLU A 139 -8.60 17.20 1.66
N LEU A 140 -7.66 16.54 0.97
CA LEU A 140 -6.24 16.50 1.31
C LEU A 140 -5.45 17.56 0.55
N GLU A 141 -5.93 18.05 -0.60
CA GLU A 141 -5.29 19.12 -1.38
C GLU A 141 -4.79 20.32 -0.54
N PRO A 142 -5.55 20.85 0.45
CA PRO A 142 -5.07 21.96 1.28
C PRO A 142 -3.88 21.61 2.19
N LEU A 143 -3.62 20.32 2.39
CA LEU A 143 -2.56 19.76 3.21
C LEU A 143 -1.32 19.41 2.37
N ARG A 144 -1.35 19.60 1.04
CA ARG A 144 -0.30 19.15 0.10
C ARG A 144 1.10 19.59 0.50
N GLU A 145 1.26 20.84 0.91
CA GLU A 145 2.57 21.40 1.29
C GLU A 145 2.94 21.12 2.76
N GLN A 146 1.98 20.69 3.57
CA GLN A 146 2.17 20.47 4.99
C GLN A 146 2.87 19.14 5.27
N GLU A 147 3.47 19.02 6.45
CA GLU A 147 4.07 17.77 6.91
C GLU A 147 2.97 16.83 7.43
N ILE A 148 2.71 15.75 6.68
CA ILE A 148 1.61 14.80 6.97
C ILE A 148 2.18 13.52 7.56
N TYR A 149 1.68 13.15 8.73
CA TYR A 149 2.01 11.94 9.45
C TYR A 149 0.97 10.87 9.19
N VAL A 150 1.33 9.84 8.42
CA VAL A 150 0.39 8.77 8.08
C VAL A 150 0.58 7.61 9.02
N ILE A 151 -0.50 7.19 9.67
CA ILE A 151 -0.48 6.12 10.66
C ILE A 151 -1.52 5.05 10.34
N CYS A 152 -1.17 3.79 10.60
CA CYS A 152 -2.11 2.68 10.59
C CYS A 152 -1.91 1.81 11.84
N ARG A 153 -2.41 0.57 11.82
CA ARG A 153 -2.21 -0.36 12.95
C ARG A 153 -0.74 -0.72 13.17
N SER A 154 -0.02 -1.16 12.13
CA SER A 154 1.32 -1.77 12.24
C SER A 154 2.42 -1.13 11.36
N GLY A 155 2.09 -0.05 10.64
CA GLY A 155 3.00 0.60 9.69
C GLY A 155 2.87 0.17 8.22
N SER A 156 2.28 -0.99 7.92
CA SER A 156 2.25 -1.54 6.54
C SER A 156 1.27 -0.83 5.61
N ARG A 157 0.04 -0.55 6.10
CA ARG A 157 -0.98 0.18 5.32
C ARG A 157 -0.59 1.64 5.13
N SER A 158 0.00 2.25 6.15
CA SER A 158 0.49 3.62 6.10
C SER A 158 1.70 3.78 5.18
N ASP A 159 2.55 2.74 5.04
CA ASP A 159 3.64 2.75 4.04
C ASP A 159 3.09 2.86 2.61
N LEU A 160 2.11 2.02 2.26
CA LEU A 160 1.43 2.06 0.96
C LEU A 160 0.71 3.40 0.74
N ALA A 161 0.08 3.95 1.78
CA ALA A 161 -0.57 5.25 1.72
C ALA A 161 0.44 6.39 1.47
N CYS A 162 1.62 6.37 2.11
CA CYS A 162 2.67 7.35 1.86
C CYS A 162 3.21 7.26 0.43
N GLN A 163 3.41 6.06 -0.10
CA GLN A 163 3.83 5.88 -1.50
C GLN A 163 2.79 6.48 -2.45
N TRP A 164 1.51 6.14 -2.25
CA TRP A 164 0.40 6.66 -3.05
C TRP A 164 0.28 8.19 -2.97
N LEU A 165 0.35 8.77 -1.76
CA LEU A 165 0.27 10.21 -1.57
C LEU A 165 1.46 10.93 -2.23
N THR A 166 2.66 10.36 -2.13
CA THR A 166 3.85 10.89 -2.82
C THR A 166 3.65 10.94 -4.33
N GLU A 167 3.10 9.87 -4.93
CA GLU A 167 2.76 9.82 -6.36
C GLU A 167 1.71 10.87 -6.76
N LYS A 168 0.78 11.19 -5.87
CA LYS A 168 -0.24 12.24 -6.07
C LYS A 168 0.27 13.66 -5.77
N GLY A 169 1.57 13.82 -5.51
CA GLY A 169 2.20 15.11 -5.33
C GLY A 169 2.18 15.65 -3.89
N PHE A 170 2.13 14.76 -2.89
CA PHE A 170 2.32 15.10 -1.48
C PHE A 170 3.76 14.77 -1.06
N PRO A 171 4.72 15.70 -1.19
CA PRO A 171 6.15 15.41 -0.98
C PRO A 171 6.50 15.16 0.49
N ASN A 172 5.68 15.66 1.43
CA ASN A 172 6.01 15.74 2.86
C ASN A 172 5.23 14.71 3.71
N VAL A 173 5.03 13.50 3.20
CA VAL A 173 4.39 12.41 3.94
C VAL A 173 5.41 11.59 4.73
N LYS A 174 5.07 11.26 5.98
CA LYS A 174 5.93 10.48 6.89
C LYS A 174 5.17 9.26 7.40
N ASN A 175 5.72 8.08 7.17
CA ASN A 175 5.15 6.84 7.69
C ASN A 175 5.50 6.68 9.18
N VAL A 176 4.49 6.59 10.03
CA VAL A 176 4.66 6.46 11.49
C VAL A 176 4.79 4.98 11.87
N LEU A 177 5.92 4.63 12.49
CA LEU A 177 6.24 3.27 12.91
C LEU A 177 6.43 3.16 14.44
N PRO A 178 5.96 2.05 15.05
CA PRO A 178 5.31 0.88 14.44
C PRO A 178 3.80 1.09 14.19
N GLY A 179 3.33 2.34 14.14
CA GLY A 179 1.92 2.67 14.03
C GLY A 179 1.22 2.58 15.39
N MET A 180 -0.10 2.44 15.38
CA MET A 180 -0.92 2.42 16.59
C MET A 180 -0.64 1.22 17.51
N SER A 181 -0.07 0.12 17.01
CA SER A 181 0.29 -1.04 17.84
C SER A 181 1.39 -0.76 18.86
N GLY A 182 2.25 0.23 18.60
CA GLY A 182 3.26 0.67 19.57
C GLY A 182 3.01 2.09 20.07
N TRP A 183 1.79 2.62 19.90
CA TRP A 183 1.46 3.96 20.38
C TRP A 183 1.23 3.93 21.88
N THR A 184 2.09 4.63 22.62
CA THR A 184 2.04 4.77 24.09
C THR A 184 1.60 6.17 24.53
N GLY A 185 1.34 7.06 23.57
CA GLY A 185 0.89 8.43 23.81
C GLY A 185 -0.60 8.53 24.14
N PRO A 186 -1.13 9.75 24.22
CA PRO A 186 -2.55 9.96 24.47
C PRO A 186 -3.40 9.38 23.34
N VAL A 187 -4.58 8.86 23.68
CA VAL A 187 -5.57 8.37 22.72
C VAL A 187 -6.93 9.00 23.02
N GLN A 188 -7.68 9.25 21.95
CA GLN A 188 -9.06 9.71 22.01
C GLN A 188 -9.97 8.63 21.40
N THR A 189 -11.19 8.54 21.89
CA THR A 189 -12.27 7.71 21.35
C THR A 189 -13.34 8.61 20.77
N ARG A 190 -14.11 8.11 19.80
CA ARG A 190 -15.15 8.86 19.09
C ARG A 190 -16.46 8.09 19.10
#